data_AF-A0A978U9K4-F1
#
_entry.id   AF-A0A978U9K4-F1
#
_cell.length_a   1.000
_cell.length_b   1.000
_cell.length_c   1.000
_cell.angle_alpha   90.00
_cell.angle_beta   90.00
_cell.angle_gamma   90.00
#
_symmetry.space_group_name_H-M   'P 1'
#
loop_
_entity.id
_entity.type
_entity.pdbx_description
1 polymer ?
#
loop_
_entity_poly.entity_id
_entity_poly.type
_entity_poly.pdbx_seq_one_letter_code
_entity_poly.pdbx_strand_id
1 'polypeptide(L)'
;MSCKPPGEEIALKSTLLILNNLSDYSWDAKAVLTLVAFALEYGEFWHLVQLQQSDQLAKSLAILKRVPIITLSPANLQKQRHAIVELNGLIKTTLQVVASIFELQDLSTRYFKDVAGLGTAL
;
A
#
# COMPACT_ATOMS: atom_id res chain seq x y z
N MET A 1 -1.11 3.51 32.23
CA MET A 1 0.04 3.78 31.35
C MET A 1 -0.50 4.03 29.95
N SER A 2 -0.60 5.29 29.50
CA SER A 2 -1.13 5.61 28.16
C SER A 2 0.04 5.72 27.17
N CYS A 3 0.11 4.81 26.20
CA CYS A 3 1.10 4.87 25.13
C CYS A 3 0.75 6.05 24.21
N LYS A 4 1.48 7.16 24.35
CA LYS A 4 1.37 8.31 23.46
C LYS A 4 1.83 7.89 22.06
N PRO A 5 1.07 8.20 20.99
CA PRO A 5 1.57 7.94 19.63
C PRO A 5 2.91 8.64 19.41
N PRO A 6 3.77 8.10 18.53
CA PRO A 6 4.89 8.85 17.99
C PRO A 6 4.37 10.21 17.49
N GLY A 7 5.00 11.30 17.91
CA GLY A 7 4.60 12.64 17.47
C GLY A 7 4.69 12.79 15.95
N GLU A 8 3.97 13.75 15.39
CA GLU A 8 3.98 14.08 13.96
C GLU A 8 5.40 14.29 13.42
N GLU A 9 6.28 14.88 14.23
CA GLU A 9 7.71 15.04 13.93
C GLU A 9 8.44 13.70 13.68
N ILE A 10 8.14 12.67 14.48
CA ILE A 10 8.76 11.35 14.36
C ILE A 10 8.26 10.66 13.08
N ALA A 11 6.96 10.80 12.78
CA ALA A 11 6.38 10.27 11.55
C ALA A 11 7.01 10.93 10.33
N LEU A 12 7.09 12.27 10.30
CA LEU A 12 7.73 13.03 9.22
C LEU A 12 9.19 12.63 9.02
N LYS A 13 9.96 12.57 10.12
CA LYS A 13 11.38 12.19 10.08
C LYS A 13 11.56 10.77 9.53
N SER A 14 10.71 9.83 9.95
CA SER A 14 10.76 8.45 9.46
C SER A 14 10.42 8.37 7.98
N THR A 15 9.40 9.09 7.53
CA THR A 15 9.02 9.19 6.11
C THR A 15 10.16 9.74 5.27
N LEU A 16 10.82 10.82 5.70
CA LEU A 16 11.96 11.39 4.98
C LEU A 16 13.14 10.42 4.89
N LEU A 17 13.43 9.67 5.97
CA LEU A 17 14.47 8.64 5.95
C LEU A 17 14.16 7.52 4.95
N ILE A 18 12.90 7.06 4.89
CA ILE A 18 12.47 6.06 3.91
C ILE A 18 12.64 6.59 2.49
N LEU A 19 12.17 7.81 2.21
CA LEU A 19 12.30 8.42 0.88
C LEU A 19 13.76 8.59 0.47
N ASN A 20 14.62 8.99 1.41
CA ASN A 20 16.05 9.11 1.16
C ASN A 20 16.71 7.75 0.91
N ASN A 21 16.32 6.70 1.64
CA ASN A 21 16.83 5.35 1.39
C ASN A 21 16.37 4.78 0.03
N LEU A 22 15.23 5.26 -0.48
CA LEU A 22 14.70 4.86 -1.77
C LEU A 22 15.21 5.74 -2.92
N SER A 23 15.96 6.81 -2.68
CA SER A 23 16.31 7.82 -3.70
C SER A 23 16.94 7.21 -4.96
N ASP A 24 17.90 6.30 -4.76
CA ASP A 24 18.70 5.67 -5.82
C ASP A 24 18.00 4.49 -6.51
N TYR A 25 16.83 4.06 -6.01
CA TYR A 25 16.06 2.99 -6.65
C TYR A 25 15.39 3.48 -7.94
N SER A 26 15.22 2.58 -8.91
CA SER A 26 14.42 2.89 -10.11
C SER A 26 12.96 3.19 -9.73
N TRP A 27 12.26 3.92 -10.59
CA TRP A 27 10.81 4.16 -10.44
C TRP A 27 10.01 2.86 -10.31
N ASP A 28 10.42 1.84 -11.06
CA ASP A 28 9.85 0.49 -11.02
C ASP A 28 9.98 -0.13 -9.62
N ALA A 29 11.19 -0.07 -9.04
CA ALA A 29 11.45 -0.64 -7.73
C ALA A 29 10.73 0.14 -6.63
N LYS A 30 10.65 1.47 -6.73
CA LYS A 30 9.85 2.31 -5.81
C LYS A 30 8.37 1.92 -5.85
N ALA A 31 7.81 1.71 -7.03
CA ALA A 31 6.41 1.29 -7.20
C ALA A 31 6.15 -0.09 -6.60
N VAL A 32 7.01 -1.07 -6.87
CA VAL A 32 6.91 -2.43 -6.30
C VAL A 32 7.04 -2.41 -4.77
N LEU A 33 8.02 -1.70 -4.22
CA LEU A 33 8.21 -1.60 -2.77
C LEU A 33 7.02 -0.95 -2.08
N THR A 34 6.46 0.12 -2.69
CA THR A 34 5.25 0.78 -2.20
C THR A 34 4.07 -0.19 -2.17
N LEU A 35 3.91 -0.99 -3.23
CA LEU A 35 2.84 -1.97 -3.32
C LEU A 35 3.00 -3.11 -2.29
N VAL A 36 4.22 -3.60 -2.08
CA VAL A 36 4.51 -4.62 -1.06
C VAL A 36 4.23 -4.09 0.34
N ALA A 37 4.72 -2.89 0.66
CA ALA A 37 4.46 -2.25 1.95
C ALA A 37 2.95 -2.08 2.18
N PHE A 38 2.23 -1.62 1.16
CA PHE A 38 0.78 -1.49 1.20
C PHE A 38 0.08 -2.84 1.44
N ALA A 39 0.45 -3.89 0.71
CA ALA A 39 -0.14 -5.20 0.83
C ALA A 39 0.10 -5.84 2.21
N LEU A 40 1.28 -5.63 2.81
CA LEU A 40 1.61 -6.11 4.15
C LEU A 40 0.74 -5.42 5.21
N GLU A 41 0.65 -4.09 5.18
CA GLU A 41 -0.17 -3.33 6.13
C GLU A 41 -1.66 -3.67 6.01
N TYR A 42 -2.17 -3.74 4.77
CA TYR A 42 -3.58 -4.07 4.52
C TYR A 42 -3.91 -5.52 4.90
N GLY A 43 -3.05 -6.47 4.54
CA GLY A 43 -3.24 -7.88 4.83
C GLY A 43 -3.25 -8.16 6.32
N GLU A 44 -2.31 -7.58 7.07
CA GLU A 44 -2.26 -7.71 8.52
C GLU A 44 -3.48 -7.07 9.18
N PHE A 45 -3.88 -5.87 8.75
CA PHE A 45 -5.11 -5.22 9.21
C PHE A 45 -6.32 -6.16 9.04
N TRP A 46 -6.51 -6.71 7.84
CA TRP A 46 -7.66 -7.56 7.56
C TRP A 46 -7.64 -8.87 8.36
N HIS A 47 -6.45 -9.46 8.52
CA HIS A 47 -6.26 -10.68 9.32
C HIS A 47 -6.62 -10.44 10.79
N LEU A 48 -6.14 -9.34 11.38
CA LEU A 48 -6.48 -8.96 12.76
C LEU A 48 -7.97 -8.66 12.92
N VAL A 49 -8.60 -8.03 11.91
CA VAL A 49 -10.05 -7.77 11.90
C VAL A 49 -10.86 -9.07 11.96
N GLN A 50 -10.41 -10.12 11.27
CA GLN A 50 -11.09 -11.41 11.24
C GLN A 50 -10.90 -12.21 12.53
N LEU A 51 -9.67 -12.26 13.05
CA LEU A 51 -9.30 -13.14 14.18
C LEU A 51 -9.57 -12.54 15.56
N GLN A 52 -9.75 -11.23 15.70
CA GLN A 52 -10.00 -10.57 16.98
C GLN A 52 -11.24 -11.10 17.74
N GLN A 53 -12.16 -11.80 17.06
CA GLN A 53 -13.35 -12.39 17.67
C GLN A 53 -13.13 -13.79 18.25
N SER A 54 -12.20 -14.55 17.67
CA SER A 54 -11.95 -15.96 18.02
C SER A 54 -10.64 -16.17 18.77
N ASP A 55 -9.68 -15.25 18.65
CA ASP A 55 -8.34 -15.37 19.22
C ASP A 55 -8.01 -14.17 20.12
N GLN A 56 -7.72 -14.46 21.39
CA GLN A 56 -7.38 -13.47 22.40
C GLN A 56 -6.01 -12.83 22.18
N LEU A 57 -5.06 -13.54 21.55
CA LEU A 57 -3.78 -12.97 21.13
C LEU A 57 -4.01 -11.98 19.98
N ALA A 58 -4.75 -12.38 18.95
CA ALA A 58 -5.11 -11.50 17.84
C ALA A 58 -5.87 -10.25 18.32
N LYS A 59 -6.78 -10.41 19.29
CA LYS A 59 -7.48 -9.29 19.95
C LYS A 59 -6.52 -8.34 20.67
N SER A 60 -5.53 -8.88 21.39
CA SER A 60 -4.53 -8.07 22.09
C SER A 60 -3.62 -7.33 21.11
N LEU A 61 -3.22 -7.99 20.01
CA LEU A 61 -2.46 -7.39 18.92
C LEU A 61 -3.26 -6.31 18.19
N ALA A 62 -4.54 -6.54 17.91
CA ALA A 62 -5.43 -5.54 17.31
C ALA A 62 -5.52 -4.27 18.16
N ILE A 63 -5.67 -4.42 19.48
CA ILE A 63 -5.65 -3.28 20.42
C ILE A 63 -4.29 -2.56 20.38
N LEU A 64 -3.18 -3.30 20.43
CA LEU A 64 -1.83 -2.74 20.41
C LEU A 64 -1.55 -1.95 19.11
N LYS A 65 -1.94 -2.50 17.97
CA LYS A 65 -1.84 -1.87 16.65
C LYS A 65 -2.93 -0.82 16.38
N ARG A 66 -3.82 -0.58 17.34
CA ARG A 66 -4.96 0.37 17.23
C ARG A 66 -5.84 0.07 16.03
N VAL A 67 -5.93 -1.20 15.64
CA VAL A 67 -6.91 -1.67 14.67
C VAL A 67 -8.28 -1.39 15.29
N PRO A 68 -9.17 -0.64 14.61
CA PRO A 68 -10.50 -0.39 15.12
C PRO A 68 -11.15 -1.72 15.47
N ILE A 69 -11.71 -1.83 16.67
CA ILE A 69 -12.50 -2.99 17.06
C ILE A 69 -13.77 -2.95 16.21
N ILE A 70 -13.68 -3.61 15.05
CA ILE A 70 -14.81 -3.88 14.19
C ILE A 70 -15.65 -4.90 14.94
N THR A 71 -16.56 -4.40 15.78
CA THR A 71 -17.62 -5.24 16.32
C THR A 71 -18.39 -5.75 15.11
N LEU A 72 -18.26 -7.04 14.83
CA LEU A 72 -18.97 -7.77 13.78
C LEU A 72 -20.48 -7.88 14.12
N SER A 73 -21.07 -6.82 14.68
CA SER A 73 -22.50 -6.64 14.76
C SER A 73 -23.01 -6.28 13.36
N PRO A 74 -24.08 -6.91 12.87
CA PRO A 74 -24.56 -6.74 11.50
C PRO A 74 -24.79 -5.27 11.09
N ALA A 75 -25.20 -4.40 12.02
CA ALA A 75 -25.44 -2.99 11.76
C ALA A 75 -24.16 -2.14 11.59
N ASN A 76 -23.12 -2.40 12.38
CA ASN A 76 -21.83 -1.68 12.29
C ASN A 76 -20.99 -2.17 11.09
N LEU A 77 -21.11 -3.46 10.77
CA LEU A 77 -20.49 -4.05 9.59
C LEU A 77 -20.96 -3.40 8.30
N GLN A 78 -22.24 -3.03 8.20
CA GLN A 78 -22.77 -2.49 6.96
C GLN A 78 -22.17 -1.11 6.63
N LYS A 79 -22.02 -0.23 7.64
CA LYS A 79 -21.33 1.06 7.48
C LYS A 79 -19.84 0.90 7.17
N GLN A 80 -19.14 0.03 7.89
CA GLN A 80 -17.71 -0.18 7.65
C GLN A 80 -17.42 -0.94 6.35
N ARG A 81 -18.32 -1.85 5.92
CA ARG A 81 -18.20 -2.55 4.63
C ARG A 81 -18.14 -1.57 3.47
N HIS A 82 -18.89 -0.47 3.50
CA HIS A 82 -18.86 0.51 2.42
C HIS A 82 -17.46 1.13 2.29
N ALA A 83 -16.90 1.63 3.40
CA ALA A 83 -15.55 2.20 3.42
C ALA A 83 -14.48 1.17 3.01
N ILE A 84 -14.63 -0.10 3.41
CA ILE A 84 -13.73 -1.19 3.00
C ILE A 84 -13.85 -1.46 1.50
N VAL A 85 -15.07 -1.47 0.94
CA VAL A 85 -15.31 -1.66 -0.49
C VAL A 85 -14.73 -0.50 -1.30
N GLU A 86 -14.91 0.74 -0.84
CA GLU A 86 -14.30 1.92 -1.47
C GLU A 86 -12.77 1.85 -1.42
N LEU A 87 -12.20 1.49 -0.26
CA LEU A 87 -10.76 1.28 -0.12
C LEU A 87 -10.26 0.20 -1.09
N ASN A 88 -10.96 -0.93 -1.21
CA ASN A 88 -10.61 -1.99 -2.16
C ASN A 88 -10.68 -1.53 -3.60
N GLY A 89 -11.68 -0.70 -3.94
CA GLY A 89 -11.78 -0.02 -5.22
C GLY A 89 -10.58 0.87 -5.49
N LEU A 90 -10.20 1.71 -4.51
CA LEU A 90 -9.05 2.59 -4.60
C LEU A 90 -7.74 1.81 -4.80
N ILE A 91 -7.53 0.73 -4.04
CA ILE A 91 -6.37 -0.15 -4.18
C ILE A 91 -6.29 -0.71 -5.60
N LYS A 92 -7.42 -1.21 -6.11
CA LYS A 92 -7.52 -1.75 -7.48
C LYS A 92 -7.20 -0.70 -8.53
N THR A 93 -7.74 0.52 -8.39
CA THR A 93 -7.44 1.64 -9.31
C THR A 93 -5.96 1.99 -9.28
N THR A 94 -5.35 2.09 -8.09
CA THR A 94 -3.91 2.37 -7.96
C THR A 94 -3.07 1.28 -8.63
N LEU A 95 -3.41 0.01 -8.45
CA LEU A 95 -2.76 -1.11 -9.13
C LEU A 95 -2.85 -1.00 -10.66
N GLN A 96 -4.03 -0.63 -11.18
CA GLN A 96 -4.22 -0.43 -12.61
C GLN A 96 -3.39 0.73 -13.15
N VAL A 97 -3.31 1.85 -12.42
CA VAL A 97 -2.47 2.99 -12.80
C VAL A 97 -1.00 2.59 -12.84
N VAL A 98 -0.52 1.87 -11.81
CA VAL A 98 0.86 1.36 -11.77
C VAL A 98 1.13 0.45 -12.97
N ALA A 99 0.21 -0.47 -13.30
CA ALA A 99 0.33 -1.33 -14.48
C ALA A 99 0.40 -0.52 -15.79
N SER A 100 -0.44 0.50 -15.95
CA SER A 100 -0.41 1.39 -17.12
C SER A 100 0.91 2.17 -17.24
N ILE A 101 1.51 2.59 -16.11
CA ILE A 101 2.84 3.23 -16.12
C ILE A 101 3.90 2.27 -16.68
N PHE A 102 3.89 1.01 -16.23
CA PHE A 102 4.80 -0.01 -16.75
C PHE A 102 4.60 -0.29 -18.24
N GLU A 103 3.35 -0.42 -18.70
CA GLU A 103 3.03 -0.60 -20.12
C GLU A 103 3.52 0.58 -20.98
N LEU A 104 3.34 1.81 -20.50
CA LEU A 104 3.81 3.02 -21.18
C LEU A 104 5.34 3.06 -21.27
N GLN A 105 6.04 2.67 -20.21
CA GLN A 105 7.50 2.62 -20.17
C GLN A 105 8.06 1.57 -21.14
N ASP A 106 7.41 0.42 -21.23
CA ASP A 106 7.75 -0.64 -22.20
C ASP A 106 7.52 -0.19 -23.65
N LEU A 107 6.38 0.46 -23.94
CA LEU A 107 6.11 1.05 -25.25
C LEU A 107 7.12 2.13 -25.64
N SER A 108 7.45 3.02 -24.71
CA SER A 108 8.47 4.07 -24.90
C SER A 108 9.83 3.46 -25.25
N THR A 109 10.23 2.41 -24.53
CA THR A 109 11.50 1.71 -24.77
C THR A 109 11.54 1.05 -26.16
N ARG A 110 10.44 0.44 -26.60
CA ARG A 110 10.32 -0.12 -27.96
C ARG A 110 10.42 0.96 -29.03
N TYR A 111 9.63 2.03 -28.91
CA TYR A 111 9.65 3.15 -29.85
C TYR A 111 11.04 3.75 -30.00
N PHE A 112 11.76 3.95 -28.89
CA PHE A 112 13.11 4.52 -28.94
C PHE A 112 14.13 3.59 -29.62
N LYS A 113 13.99 2.27 -29.46
CA LYS A 113 14.81 1.27 -30.17
C LYS A 113 14.55 1.28 -31.68
N ASP A 114 13.30 1.37 -32.09
CA ASP A 114 12.93 1.38 -33.50
C ASP A 114 13.47 2.65 -34.19
N VAL A 115 13.32 3.82 -33.55
CA VAL A 115 13.87 5.09 -34.07
C VAL A 115 15.41 5.06 -34.15
N ALA A 116 16.09 4.53 -33.13
CA ALA A 116 17.54 4.39 -33.14
C ALA A 116 18.04 3.40 -34.21
N GLY A 117 17.28 2.34 -34.49
CA GLY A 117 17.58 1.38 -35.58
C GLY A 117 17.35 1.95 -36.98
N LEU A 118 16.44 2.90 -37.14
CA LEU A 118 16.23 3.64 -38.39
C LEU A 118 17.40 4.60 -38.71
N GLY A 119 18.06 5.15 -37.69
CA GLY A 119 19.21 6.05 -37.86
C GLY A 119 20.51 5.36 -38.25
N THR A 120 20.64 4.05 -38.04
CA THR A 120 21.84 3.25 -38.41
C THR A 120 21.70 2.54 -39.75
N ALA A 121 20.51 2.55 -40.36
CA ALA A 121 20.22 1.98 -41.67
C ALA A 121 20.32 3.01 -42.82
N LEU A 122 20.59 4.28 -42.51
CA LEU A 122 20.94 5.36 -43.44
C LEU A 122 22.45 5.62 -43.40
#